data_AF-A0A535JMF7-F1
#
_entry.id   AF-A0A535JMF7-F1
#
_cell.length_a   1.000
_cell.length_b   1.000
_cell.length_c   1.000
_cell.angle_alpha   90.00
_cell.angle_beta   90.00
_cell.angle_gamma   90.00
#
_symmetry.space_group_name_H-M   'P 1'
#
loop_
_entity.id
_entity.type
_entity.pdbx_description
1 polymer ?
#
loop_
_entity_poly.entity_id
_entity_poly.type
_entity_poly.pdbx_seq_one_letter_code
_entity_poly.pdbx_strand_id
1 'polypeptide(L)' 'MSDIKAVTDSEFESSVLKSDKPVLVDFWATWCGPCRMIAPIVEQIHVELGEKVTILKMDIDENPATPMSLGIMSIP' A
#
# COMPACT_ATOMS: atom_id res chain seq x y z
N MET A 1 -3.76 7.81 -14.75
CA MET A 1 -3.42 6.58 -14.03
C MET A 1 -2.13 6.86 -13.33
N SER A 2 -2.18 7.11 -12.03
CA SER A 2 -0.96 7.27 -11.24
C SER A 2 -0.37 5.88 -11.02
N ASP A 3 0.86 5.66 -11.47
CA ASP A 3 1.60 4.42 -11.29
C ASP A 3 2.08 4.30 -9.83
N ILE A 4 1.16 4.01 -8.92
CA ILE A 4 1.51 3.67 -7.54
C ILE A 4 2.16 2.28 -7.56
N LYS A 5 3.41 2.21 -7.12
CA LYS A 5 4.19 0.97 -7.14
C LYS A 5 3.59 -0.07 -6.19
N ALA A 6 3.49 -1.31 -6.67
CA ALA A 6 3.19 -2.45 -5.81
C ALA A 6 4.42 -2.83 -4.96
N VAL A 7 4.18 -3.30 -3.73
CA VAL A 7 5.21 -3.84 -2.83
C VAL A 7 4.85 -5.26 -2.45
N THR A 8 5.87 -6.11 -2.40
CA THR A 8 5.72 -7.52 -2.03
C THR A 8 6.22 -7.80 -0.63
N ASP A 9 5.94 -9.00 -0.11
CA ASP A 9 6.46 -9.46 1.18
C ASP A 9 8.00 -9.35 1.26
N SER A 10 8.71 -9.70 0.18
CA SER A 10 10.18 -9.65 0.15
C SER A 10 10.74 -8.24 0.06
N GLU A 11 9.98 -7.28 -0.46
CA GLU A 11 10.40 -5.89 -0.65
C GLU A 11 9.96 -4.97 0.49
N PHE A 12 9.07 -5.43 1.38
CA PHE A 12 8.46 -4.59 2.40
C PHE A 12 9.49 -3.99 3.36
N GLU A 13 10.46 -4.78 3.82
CA GLU A 13 11.49 -4.28 4.74
C GLU A 13 12.31 -3.15 4.13
N SER A 14 12.76 -3.30 2.87
CA SER A 14 13.59 -2.31 2.20
C SER A 14 12.80 -1.09 1.73
N SER A 15 11.58 -1.29 1.24
CA SER A 15 10.76 -0.23 0.63
C SER A 15 9.91 0.53 1.64
N VAL A 16 9.60 -0.08 2.79
CA VAL A 16 8.73 0.51 3.83
C VAL A 16 9.51 0.77 5.11
N LEU A 17 10.05 -0.27 5.74
CA LEU A 17 10.65 -0.15 7.08
C LEU A 17 11.99 0.60 7.08
N LYS A 18 12.76 0.51 6.00
CA LYS A 18 14.04 1.19 5.80
C LYS A 18 13.92 2.48 4.97
N SER A 19 12.70 2.96 4.70
CA SER A 19 12.49 4.18 3.92
C SER A 19 12.92 5.42 4.71
N ASP A 20 13.63 6.33 4.04
CA ASP A 20 14.01 7.65 4.58
C ASP A 20 12.83 8.64 4.66
N LYS A 21 11.69 8.27 4.05
CA LYS A 21 10.46 9.08 3.98
C LYS A 21 9.30 8.33 4.61
N PRO A 22 8.28 9.03 5.15
CA PRO A 22 7.03 8.40 5.55
C PRO A 22 6.44 7.59 4.39
N VAL A 23 5.94 6.39 4.70
CA VAL A 23 5.35 5.48 3.71
C VAL A 23 3.91 5.18 4.08
N LEU A 24 3.01 5.36 3.11
CA LEU A 24 1.63 4.90 3.20
C LEU A 24 1.50 3.64 2.36
N VAL A 25 1.06 2.54 3.00
CA VAL A 25 0.80 1.27 2.32
C VAL A 25 -0.70 1.05 2.28
N ASP A 26 -1.26 0.96 1.08
CA ASP A 26 -2.65 0.58 0.83
C ASP A 26 -2.73 -0.95 0.71
N PHE A 27 -3.25 -1.59 1.77
CA PHE A 27 -3.49 -3.03 1.80
C PHE A 27 -4.84 -3.32 1.15
N TRP A 28 -4.83 -4.06 0.05
CA TRP A 28 -6.04 -4.25 -0.75
C TRP A 28 -6.16 -5.70 -1.24
N ALA A 29 -7.32 -6.00 -1.81
CA ALA A 29 -7.57 -7.25 -2.52
C ALA A 29 -8.61 -7.04 -3.63
N THR A 30 -8.62 -7.92 -4.63
CA THR A 30 -9.54 -7.82 -5.78
C THR A 30 -11.02 -7.93 -5.40
N TRP A 31 -11.33 -8.68 -4.35
CA TRP A 31 -12.67 -8.88 -3.80
C TRP A 31 -13.10 -7.75 -2.85
N CYS A 32 -12.20 -6.84 -2.49
CA CYS A 32 -12.48 -5.75 -1.57
C CYS A 32 -13.21 -4.59 -2.26
N GLY A 33 -14.53 -4.56 -2.12
CA GLY A 33 -15.38 -3.45 -2.59
C GLY A 33 -14.93 -2.08 -2.07
N PRO A 34 -14.76 -1.88 -0.76
CA PRO A 34 -14.32 -0.60 -0.19
C PRO A 34 -12.94 -0.14 -0.67
N CYS A 35 -11.98 -1.05 -0.86
CA CYS A 35 -10.66 -0.73 -1.39
C CYS A 35 -10.74 -0.06 -2.77
N ARG A 36 -11.61 -0.58 -3.65
CA ARG A 36 -11.82 0.01 -4.99
C ARG A 36 -12.43 1.42 -4.93
N MET A 37 -13.23 1.72 -3.91
CA MET A 37 -13.81 3.06 -3.73
C MET A 37 -12.78 4.07 -3.24
N ILE A 38 -11.82 3.64 -2.42
CA ILE A 38 -10.79 4.51 -1.82
C ILE A 38 -9.57 4.68 -2.74
N ALA A 39 -9.27 3.70 -3.61
CA ALA A 39 -8.18 3.75 -4.59
C ALA A 39 -8.02 5.10 -5.33
N PRO A 40 -9.07 5.74 -5.91
CA PRO A 40 -8.92 7.03 -6.59
C PRO A 40 -8.53 8.18 -5.64
N ILE A 41 -8.90 8.09 -4.36
CA ILE A 41 -8.52 9.08 -3.34
C ILE A 41 -7.03 8.90 -3.00
N VAL A 42 -6.57 7.67 -2.85
CA VAL A 42 -5.14 7.37 -2.62
C VAL A 42 -4.28 7.83 -3.80
N GLU A 43 -4.76 7.68 -5.03
CA GLU A 43 -4.09 8.20 -6.23
C GLU A 43 -4.02 9.73 -6.26
N GLN A 44 -5.06 10.43 -5.79
CA GLN A 44 -5.02 11.89 -5.66
C GLN A 44 -3.99 12.32 -4.61
N ILE A 45 -3.97 11.65 -3.45
CA ILE A 45 -2.99 11.93 -2.39
C ILE A 45 -1.56 11.69 -2.88
N HIS A 46 -1.32 10.66 -3.69
CA HIS A 46 -0.01 10.40 -4.29
C HIS A 46 0.47 11.59 -5.13
N VAL A 47 -0.41 12.17 -5.94
CA VAL A 47 -0.11 13.33 -6.78
C VAL A 47 0.09 14.59 -5.95
N GLU A 48 -0.76 14.82 -4.94
CA GLU A 48 -0.71 16.02 -4.11
C GLU A 48 0.50 16.06 -3.17
N LEU A 49 0.85 14.93 -2.56
CA LEU A 49 1.98 14.84 -1.63
C LEU A 49 3.32 14.68 -2.36
N GLY A 50 3.30 14.14 -3.58
CA GLY A 50 4.49 13.97 -4.43
C GLY A 50 5.64 13.31 -3.66
N GLU A 51 6.80 13.95 -3.67
CA GLU A 51 8.01 13.40 -3.04
C GLU A 51 8.03 13.42 -1.51
N LYS A 52 7.01 13.98 -0.84
CA LYS A 52 6.99 14.07 0.63
C LYS A 52 6.65 12.74 1.29
N VAL A 53 5.88 11.89 0.62
CA VAL A 53 5.41 10.61 1.13
C VAL A 53 5.49 9.59 0.02
N THR A 54 6.04 8.41 0.33
CA THR A 54 6.00 7.27 -0.58
C THR A 54 4.67 6.55 -0.41
N ILE A 55 3.94 6.33 -1.50
CA ILE A 55 2.70 5.54 -1.46
C ILE A 55 2.94 4.24 -2.21
N LEU A 56 2.58 3.12 -1.59
CA LEU A 56 2.71 1.77 -2.14
C LEU A 56 1.40 1.01 -1.98
N LYS A 57 1.20 0.00 -2.84
CA LYS A 57 0.06 -0.92 -2.76
C LYS A 57 0.53 -2.34 -2.47
N MET A 58 -0.15 -3.03 -1.56
CA MET A 58 0.12 -4.44 -1.26
C MET A 58 -1.16 -5.25 -1.40
N ASP A 59 -1.15 -6.21 -2.34
CA ASP A 59 -2.22 -7.19 -2.45
C ASP A 59 -2.03 -8.24 -1.34
N ILE A 60 -3.03 -8.39 -0.47
CA ILE A 60 -2.95 -9.30 0.69
C ILE A 60 -3.16 -10.77 0.32
N ASP A 61 -3.76 -11.07 -0.83
CA ASP A 61 -3.93 -12.43 -1.33
C ASP A 61 -2.58 -12.95 -1.85
N GLU A 62 -1.81 -12.08 -2.53
CA GLU A 62 -0.47 -12.41 -3.03
C GLU A 62 0.62 -12.32 -1.96
N ASN A 63 0.44 -11.46 -0.94
CA ASN A 63 1.46 -11.15 0.07
C ASN A 63 0.89 -11.31 1.50
N PRO A 64 0.57 -12.53 1.95
CA PRO A 64 -0.12 -12.74 3.23
C PRO A 64 0.78 -12.61 4.46
N ALA A 65 2.10 -12.69 4.30
CA ALA A 65 3.01 -12.75 5.46
C ALA A 65 3.12 -11.38 6.15
N THR A 66 3.28 -10.31 5.37
CA THR A 66 3.45 -8.95 5.92
C THR A 66 2.21 -8.48 6.69
N PRO A 67 0.98 -8.50 6.13
CA PRO A 67 -0.21 -8.06 6.85
C PRO A 67 -0.42 -8.85 8.15
N MET A 68 -0.20 -10.16 8.12
CA MET A 68 -0.30 -11.02 9.29
C MET A 68 0.71 -10.64 10.37
N SER A 69 1.98 -10.39 10.00
CA SER A 69 3.03 -9.99 10.94
C SER A 69 2.74 -8.64 11.63
N LEU A 70 2.02 -7.75 10.94
CA LEU A 70 1.62 -6.43 11.44
C LEU A 70 0.27 -6.45 12.19
N GLY A 71 -0.40 -7.62 12.27
CA GLY A 71 -1.70 -7.76 12.92
C GLY A 71 -2.86 -7.15 12.14
N ILE A 72 -2.73 -6.99 10.82
CA ILE A 72 -3.79 -6.48 9.95
C ILE A 72 -4.82 -7.58 9.75
N MET A 73 -6.04 -7.35 10.27
CA MET A 73 -7.13 -8.34 10.24
C MET A 73 -8.26 -7.98 9.27
N SER A 74 -8.24 -6.77 8.72
CA SER A 74 -9.25 -6.24 7.82
C SER A 74 -8.66 -5.19 6.89
N ILE A 75 -9.25 -5.04 5.71
CA ILE A 75 -8.88 -4.07 4.66
C ILE A 75 -10.13 -3.28 4.20
N PRO A 76 -9.98 -2.14 3.52
CA PRO A 76 -8.74 -1.38 3.28
C PRO A 76 -8.16 -0.80 4.56
#